data_AF-A0A2E8QMY9-F1
#
_entry.id   AF-A0A2E8QMY9-F1
#
_cell.length_a   1.000
_cell.length_b   1.000
_cell.length_c   1.000
_cell.angle_alpha   90.00
_cell.angle_beta   90.00
_cell.angle_gamma   90.00
#
_symmetry.space_group_name_H-M   'P 1'
#
loop_
_entity.id
_entity.type
_entity.pdbx_description
1 polymer ?
#
loop_
_entity_poly.entity_id
_entity_poly.type
_entity_poly.pdbx_seq_one_letter_code
_entity_poly.pdbx_strand_id
1 'polypeptide(L)'
;MGMNRKFAWIVAFSLLITPGCLSDGEIDEFYGEDINPPIPVKEFVLIDEKGGDVTMSQFEGKVVVVAFLFTRCPDICPVVSANLAFIAQELGELHGTSVQIITVTVDPWTDNSTVLGNYADVRGLSWPHLTGDVEDLEPVWMNFDVGLATYDTDVDSDGVADGFDSCPDTPEGEEVDNNGCGKETQQPDGEVVTNHHPLDYWVDHTTGTIIVDKEMNQRVWWGDTDWNPELVLEDILSLVEEE
;
A
#
# COMPACT_ATOMS: atom_id res chain seq x y z
N MET A 1 -0.04 -79.86 -37.02
CA MET A 1 1.29 -79.22 -36.85
C MET A 1 1.42 -78.17 -37.95
N GLY A 2 1.24 -76.90 -37.62
CA GLY A 2 1.12 -75.82 -38.60
C GLY A 2 1.09 -74.46 -37.90
N MET A 3 2.20 -73.75 -38.04
CA MET A 3 2.70 -72.64 -37.23
C MET A 3 1.95 -71.31 -37.46
N ASN A 4 1.86 -70.52 -36.39
CA ASN A 4 1.25 -69.19 -36.28
C ASN A 4 1.64 -68.21 -37.38
N ARG A 5 0.64 -67.53 -37.95
CA ARG A 5 0.81 -66.32 -38.76
C ARG A 5 0.02 -65.15 -38.16
N LYS A 6 0.79 -64.29 -37.48
CA LYS A 6 0.78 -62.81 -37.52
C LYS A 6 -0.54 -62.12 -37.10
N PHE A 7 -0.60 -61.59 -35.89
CA PHE A 7 -0.22 -60.21 -35.51
C PHE A 7 -1.05 -59.13 -36.22
N ALA A 8 -1.58 -58.20 -35.41
CA ALA A 8 -2.18 -56.91 -35.74
C ALA A 8 -3.71 -56.83 -35.63
N TRP A 9 -4.28 -56.87 -34.41
CA TRP A 9 -5.56 -56.19 -34.08
C TRP A 9 -5.69 -55.91 -32.56
N ILE A 10 -4.62 -55.45 -31.90
CA ILE A 10 -4.72 -54.90 -30.53
C ILE A 10 -3.88 -53.62 -30.46
N VAL A 11 -4.29 -52.58 -31.20
CA VAL A 11 -3.85 -51.20 -30.98
C VAL A 11 -5.03 -50.30 -31.33
N ALA A 12 -5.96 -50.11 -30.40
CA ALA A 12 -6.91 -48.99 -30.41
C ALA A 12 -7.84 -49.03 -29.17
N PHE A 13 -7.31 -49.12 -27.94
CA PHE A 13 -8.09 -48.75 -26.75
C PHE A 13 -7.20 -48.48 -25.53
N SER A 14 -6.15 -47.69 -25.70
CA SER A 14 -5.30 -47.26 -24.57
C SER A 14 -4.71 -45.89 -24.83
N LEU A 15 -5.57 -44.91 -25.14
CA LEU A 15 -5.20 -43.51 -25.07
C LEU A 15 -6.36 -42.72 -24.45
N LEU A 16 -6.02 -42.03 -23.37
CA LEU A 16 -6.65 -40.83 -22.85
C LEU A 16 -7.95 -41.02 -22.05
N ILE A 17 -7.83 -41.68 -20.90
CA ILE A 17 -8.51 -41.19 -19.69
C ILE A 17 -7.41 -40.91 -18.66
N THR A 18 -6.66 -39.82 -18.89
CA THR A 18 -6.08 -39.12 -17.76
C THR A 18 -7.26 -38.36 -17.14
N PRO A 19 -7.71 -38.66 -15.92
CA PRO A 19 -8.43 -37.63 -15.17
C PRO A 19 -7.43 -36.48 -15.10
N GLY A 20 -7.66 -35.44 -15.89
CA GLY A 20 -7.00 -34.18 -15.65
C GLY A 20 -7.33 -33.85 -14.20
N CYS A 21 -6.30 -33.73 -13.37
CA CYS A 21 -6.45 -33.03 -12.11
C CYS A 21 -6.96 -31.64 -12.47
N LEU A 22 -8.28 -31.45 -12.41
CA LEU A 22 -8.83 -30.17 -12.05
C LEU A 22 -8.28 -29.93 -10.65
N SER A 23 -7.15 -29.23 -10.59
CA SER A 23 -6.94 -28.30 -9.50
C SER A 23 -8.23 -27.50 -9.44
N ASP A 24 -8.95 -27.55 -8.31
CA ASP A 24 -9.78 -26.43 -7.90
C ASP A 24 -8.79 -25.26 -7.78
N GLY A 25 -8.47 -24.63 -8.92
CA GLY A 25 -7.94 -23.30 -8.89
C GLY A 25 -9.11 -22.48 -8.38
N GLU A 26 -9.02 -22.03 -7.13
CA GLU A 26 -9.77 -20.86 -6.72
C GLU A 26 -9.59 -19.84 -7.85
N ILE A 27 -10.69 -19.53 -8.54
CA ILE A 27 -10.67 -18.45 -9.50
C ILE A 27 -10.58 -17.23 -8.59
N ASP A 28 -9.39 -16.61 -8.51
CA ASP A 28 -9.26 -15.33 -7.83
C ASP A 28 -10.32 -14.39 -8.42
N GLU A 29 -11.24 -13.95 -7.55
CA GLU A 29 -12.34 -13.06 -7.93
C GLU A 29 -11.80 -11.69 -8.33
N PHE A 30 -10.64 -11.32 -7.79
CA PHE A 30 -9.95 -10.05 -7.97
C PHE A 30 -8.54 -10.26 -8.53
N TYR A 31 -8.01 -9.22 -9.17
CA TYR A 31 -6.61 -9.20 -9.58
C TYR A 31 -5.67 -8.90 -8.41
N GLY A 32 -6.13 -8.12 -7.43
CA GLY A 32 -5.48 -7.97 -6.14
C GLY A 32 -5.69 -9.19 -5.23
N GLU A 33 -5.07 -9.18 -4.06
CA GLU A 33 -5.27 -10.24 -3.08
C GLU A 33 -6.66 -10.14 -2.47
N ASP A 34 -7.46 -11.21 -2.62
CA ASP A 34 -8.79 -11.31 -2.02
C ASP A 34 -8.70 -11.40 -0.49
N ILE A 35 -9.42 -10.51 0.20
CA ILE A 35 -9.54 -10.50 1.66
C ILE A 35 -10.75 -11.36 2.04
N ASN A 36 -10.46 -12.64 2.30
CA ASN A 36 -11.48 -13.64 2.60
C ASN A 36 -11.18 -14.37 3.94
N PRO A 37 -12.06 -14.25 4.95
CA PRO A 37 -13.33 -13.53 4.94
C PRO A 37 -13.17 -12.00 4.91
N PRO A 38 -14.15 -11.24 4.37
CA PRO A 38 -14.12 -9.78 4.40
C PRO A 38 -13.98 -9.23 5.83
N ILE A 39 -13.20 -8.16 5.97
CA ILE A 39 -12.91 -7.55 7.28
C ILE A 39 -13.70 -6.24 7.42
N PRO A 40 -14.60 -6.09 8.40
CA PRO A 40 -15.33 -4.84 8.60
C PRO A 40 -14.38 -3.66 8.91
N VAL A 41 -14.62 -2.53 8.25
CA VAL A 41 -13.99 -1.25 8.59
C VAL A 41 -14.72 -0.66 9.80
N LYS A 42 -13.96 -0.28 10.82
CA LYS A 42 -14.47 0.37 12.03
C LYS A 42 -14.73 1.84 11.75
N GLU A 43 -15.73 2.39 12.44
CA GLU A 43 -15.98 3.83 12.39
C GLU A 43 -14.75 4.60 12.91
N PHE A 44 -14.38 5.65 12.19
CA PHE A 44 -13.39 6.63 12.60
C PHE A 44 -13.86 8.03 12.24
N VAL A 45 -13.26 9.02 12.91
CA VAL A 45 -13.38 10.44 12.56
C VAL A 45 -11.96 10.97 12.45
N LEU A 46 -11.61 11.47 11.28
CA LEU A 46 -10.32 12.09 10.99
C LEU A 46 -10.53 13.49 10.42
N ILE A 47 -9.45 14.22 10.18
CA ILE A 47 -9.44 15.59 9.72
C ILE A 47 -8.87 15.62 8.30
N ASP A 48 -9.56 16.26 7.37
CA ASP A 48 -9.08 16.43 5.99
C ASP A 48 -8.05 17.58 5.85
N GLU A 49 -7.54 17.75 4.64
CA GLU A 49 -6.57 18.80 4.31
C GLU A 49 -7.13 20.23 4.39
N LYS A 50 -8.45 20.38 4.49
CA LYS A 50 -9.16 21.65 4.68
C LYS A 50 -9.51 21.91 6.14
N GLY A 51 -9.18 20.99 7.05
CA GLY A 51 -9.49 21.06 8.47
C GLY A 51 -10.94 20.67 8.81
N GLY A 52 -11.63 19.98 7.90
CA GLY A 52 -12.98 19.45 8.10
C GLY A 52 -12.98 18.02 8.61
N ASP A 53 -13.98 17.67 9.41
CA ASP A 53 -14.15 16.30 9.91
C ASP A 53 -14.62 15.38 8.76
N VAL A 54 -13.99 14.20 8.67
CA VAL A 54 -14.31 13.12 7.74
C VAL A 54 -14.61 11.86 8.55
N THR A 55 -15.80 11.30 8.38
CA THR A 55 -16.23 10.06 9.05
C THR A 55 -16.31 8.92 8.06
N MET A 56 -15.96 7.68 8.45
CA MET A 56 -16.05 6.54 7.53
C MET A 56 -17.49 6.33 7.02
N SER A 57 -18.46 6.47 7.92
CA SER A 57 -19.90 6.40 7.64
C SER A 57 -20.39 7.31 6.50
N GLN A 58 -19.70 8.41 6.18
CA GLN A 58 -20.11 9.30 5.08
C GLN A 58 -19.94 8.65 3.69
N PHE A 59 -19.19 7.55 3.62
CA PHE A 59 -18.93 6.81 2.39
C PHE A 59 -19.81 5.56 2.24
N GLU A 60 -20.76 5.30 3.16
CA GLU A 60 -21.66 4.15 3.07
C GLU A 60 -22.39 4.10 1.73
N GLY A 61 -22.45 2.90 1.13
CA GLY A 61 -23.02 2.69 -0.20
C GLY A 61 -22.08 3.02 -1.36
N LYS A 62 -20.83 3.43 -1.11
CA LYS A 62 -19.78 3.60 -2.11
C LYS A 62 -18.68 2.56 -1.94
N VAL A 63 -17.98 2.24 -3.02
CA VAL A 63 -16.69 1.57 -2.94
C VAL A 63 -15.65 2.60 -2.48
N VAL A 64 -14.81 2.26 -1.50
CA VAL A 64 -13.79 3.17 -0.97
C VAL A 64 -12.40 2.62 -1.21
N VAL A 65 -11.55 3.39 -1.90
CA VAL A 65 -10.13 3.08 -2.10
C VAL A 65 -9.34 3.80 -1.02
N VAL A 66 -8.69 3.04 -0.14
CA VAL A 66 -7.95 3.56 1.01
C VAL A 66 -6.46 3.28 0.80
N ALA A 67 -5.64 4.33 0.76
CA ALA A 67 -4.18 4.20 0.74
C ALA A 67 -3.54 4.93 1.92
N PHE A 68 -2.44 4.41 2.43
CA PHE A 68 -1.70 5.00 3.55
C PHE A 68 -0.40 5.62 3.03
N LEU A 69 -0.20 6.91 3.29
CA LEU A 69 0.88 7.70 2.67
C LEU A 69 1.42 8.73 3.65
N PHE A 70 2.63 9.23 3.46
CA PHE A 70 3.08 10.45 4.14
C PHE A 70 3.84 11.38 3.21
N THR A 71 3.81 12.68 3.48
CA THR A 71 4.26 13.68 2.50
C THR A 71 5.77 13.70 2.25
N ARG A 72 6.56 13.20 3.20
CA ARG A 72 8.03 13.13 3.13
C ARG A 72 8.56 11.84 2.49
N CYS A 73 7.68 10.89 2.17
CA CYS A 73 8.03 9.62 1.56
C CYS A 73 8.75 9.83 0.21
N PRO A 74 10.03 9.43 0.08
CA PRO A 74 10.83 9.77 -1.11
C PRO A 74 10.65 8.79 -2.27
N ASP A 75 9.98 7.65 -2.06
CA ASP A 75 9.99 6.53 -2.99
C ASP A 75 8.59 6.17 -3.51
N ILE A 76 7.87 5.29 -2.82
CA ILE A 76 6.66 4.66 -3.35
C ILE A 76 5.42 5.58 -3.32
N CYS A 77 5.30 6.46 -2.33
CA CYS A 77 4.10 7.27 -2.14
C CYS A 77 3.79 8.25 -3.29
N PRO A 78 4.80 8.93 -3.91
CA PRO A 78 4.60 9.68 -5.15
C PRO A 78 4.06 8.83 -6.31
N VAL A 79 4.53 7.58 -6.46
CA VAL A 79 4.05 6.65 -7.49
C VAL A 79 2.60 6.26 -7.19
N VAL A 80 2.32 5.93 -5.94
CA VAL A 80 0.96 5.55 -5.52
C VAL A 80 -0.01 6.72 -5.75
N SER A 81 0.38 7.94 -5.39
CA SER A 81 -0.45 9.12 -5.62
C SER A 81 -0.74 9.37 -7.11
N ALA A 82 0.23 9.10 -7.99
CA ALA A 82 0.04 9.24 -9.44
C ALA A 82 -0.90 8.18 -10.01
N ASN A 83 -0.80 6.93 -9.54
CA ASN A 83 -1.70 5.84 -9.91
C ASN A 83 -3.14 6.10 -9.45
N LEU A 84 -3.35 6.59 -8.22
CA LEU A 84 -4.67 7.03 -7.75
C LEU A 84 -5.22 8.17 -8.61
N ALA A 85 -4.36 9.11 -9.05
CA ALA A 85 -4.80 10.22 -9.90
C ALA A 85 -5.28 9.73 -11.28
N PHE A 86 -4.60 8.73 -11.84
CA PHE A 86 -5.03 8.04 -13.05
C PHE A 86 -6.38 7.34 -12.83
N ILE A 87 -6.52 6.55 -11.75
CA ILE A 87 -7.78 5.87 -11.41
C ILE A 87 -8.92 6.87 -11.25
N ALA A 88 -8.70 7.97 -10.51
CA ALA A 88 -9.68 9.03 -10.34
C ALA A 88 -10.14 9.65 -11.67
N GLN A 89 -9.20 9.82 -12.61
CA GLN A 89 -9.49 10.33 -13.95
C GLN A 89 -10.32 9.33 -14.77
N GLU A 90 -9.96 8.04 -14.76
CA GLU A 90 -10.68 7.01 -15.51
C GLU A 90 -12.08 6.74 -14.94
N LEU A 91 -12.24 6.82 -13.62
CA LEU A 91 -13.56 6.74 -12.96
C LEU A 91 -14.50 7.88 -13.39
N GLY A 92 -13.96 9.05 -13.71
CA GLY A 92 -14.74 10.22 -14.13
C GLY A 92 -15.85 10.56 -13.13
N GLU A 93 -17.11 10.53 -13.59
CA GLU A 93 -18.28 10.85 -12.76
C GLU A 93 -18.55 9.83 -11.65
N LEU A 94 -17.99 8.61 -11.74
CA LEU A 94 -18.11 7.61 -10.67
C LEU A 94 -17.33 8.03 -9.43
N HIS A 95 -16.24 8.78 -9.59
CA HIS A 95 -15.47 9.29 -8.47
C HIS A 95 -16.26 10.38 -7.72
N GLY A 96 -16.40 10.20 -6.41
CA GLY A 96 -17.24 11.00 -5.52
C GLY A 96 -18.70 10.57 -5.46
N THR A 97 -19.20 9.79 -6.43
CA THR A 97 -20.61 9.33 -6.47
C THR A 97 -20.76 7.87 -6.03
N SER A 98 -20.11 6.95 -6.75
CA SER A 98 -20.13 5.50 -6.49
C SER A 98 -18.81 4.98 -5.94
N VAL A 99 -17.71 5.70 -6.19
CA VAL A 99 -16.37 5.36 -5.69
C VAL A 99 -15.79 6.57 -4.98
N GLN A 100 -15.16 6.38 -3.84
CA GLN A 100 -14.41 7.42 -3.14
C GLN A 100 -12.96 6.97 -2.95
N ILE A 101 -12.00 7.80 -3.32
CA ILE A 101 -10.61 7.63 -2.92
C ILE A 101 -10.38 8.41 -1.62
N ILE A 102 -9.64 7.86 -0.67
CA ILE A 102 -9.10 8.59 0.48
C ILE A 102 -7.65 8.16 0.70
N THR A 103 -6.85 9.05 1.27
CA THR A 103 -5.52 8.67 1.77
C THR A 103 -5.38 9.06 3.23
N VAL A 104 -4.79 8.20 4.04
CA VAL A 104 -4.60 8.43 5.48
C VAL A 104 -3.11 8.56 5.79
N THR A 105 -2.73 9.58 6.57
CA THR A 105 -1.33 9.72 6.95
C THR A 105 -0.87 8.69 7.98
N VAL A 106 0.40 8.35 7.89
CA VAL A 106 1.19 7.51 8.80
C VAL A 106 2.29 8.32 9.51
N ASP A 107 2.41 9.62 9.20
CA ASP A 107 3.30 10.59 9.85
C ASP A 107 2.52 11.83 10.32
N PRO A 108 1.58 11.70 11.28
CA PRO A 108 0.78 12.83 11.75
C PRO A 108 1.60 13.94 12.44
N TRP A 109 2.82 13.64 12.88
CA TRP A 109 3.71 14.63 13.50
C TRP A 109 4.20 15.69 12.50
N THR A 110 4.32 15.32 11.22
CA THR A 110 4.61 16.27 10.12
C THR A 110 3.34 16.64 9.35
N ASP A 111 2.49 15.65 9.04
CA ASP A 111 1.38 15.76 8.11
C ASP A 111 0.11 16.32 8.76
N ASN A 112 0.14 17.59 9.16
CA ASN A 112 -1.08 18.33 9.50
C ASN A 112 -1.87 18.72 8.24
N SER A 113 -3.12 19.19 8.40
CA SER A 113 -4.00 19.57 7.29
C SER A 113 -3.36 20.55 6.29
N THR A 114 -2.55 21.52 6.76
CA THR A 114 -1.90 22.48 5.86
C THR A 114 -0.82 21.80 5.00
N VAL A 115 -0.05 20.90 5.57
CA VAL A 115 1.00 20.14 4.86
C VAL A 115 0.36 19.20 3.83
N LEU A 116 -0.69 18.49 4.22
CA LEU A 116 -1.47 17.63 3.32
C LEU A 116 -2.14 18.43 2.19
N GLY A 117 -2.66 19.62 2.49
CA GLY A 117 -3.27 20.49 1.49
C GLY A 117 -2.27 20.92 0.42
N ASN A 118 -1.07 21.32 0.83
CA ASN A 118 0.00 21.65 -0.10
C ASN A 118 0.47 20.43 -0.91
N TYR A 119 0.55 19.25 -0.28
CA TYR A 119 0.88 17.99 -0.97
C TYR A 119 -0.12 17.69 -2.09
N ALA A 120 -1.42 17.80 -1.79
CA ALA A 120 -2.52 17.60 -2.72
C ALA A 120 -2.49 18.63 -3.86
N ASP A 121 -2.37 19.92 -3.54
CA ASP A 121 -2.37 21.03 -4.50
C ASP A 121 -1.24 20.91 -5.52
N VAL A 122 -0.01 20.63 -5.06
CA VAL A 122 1.17 20.49 -5.93
C VAL A 122 1.02 19.33 -6.91
N ARG A 123 0.28 18.28 -6.53
CA ARG A 123 0.05 17.07 -7.35
C ARG A 123 -1.28 17.07 -8.09
N GLY A 124 -2.16 18.05 -7.85
CA GLY A 124 -3.49 18.10 -8.44
C GLY A 124 -4.41 16.97 -7.96
N LEU A 125 -4.25 16.51 -6.72
CA LEU A 125 -5.07 15.45 -6.13
C LEU A 125 -6.36 16.06 -5.57
N SER A 126 -7.50 15.42 -5.83
CA SER A 126 -8.82 16.01 -5.55
C SER A 126 -9.64 15.26 -4.50
N TRP A 127 -9.04 14.26 -3.85
CA TRP A 127 -9.70 13.47 -2.81
C TRP A 127 -9.23 13.89 -1.41
N PRO A 128 -9.98 13.51 -0.35
CA PRO A 128 -9.58 13.81 1.02
C PRO A 128 -8.24 13.17 1.40
N HIS A 129 -7.34 13.99 1.93
CA HIS A 129 -6.10 13.55 2.57
C HIS A 129 -6.26 13.72 4.08
N LEU A 130 -6.25 12.60 4.82
CA LEU A 130 -6.70 12.52 6.20
C LEU A 130 -5.53 12.47 7.19
N THR A 131 -5.69 13.20 8.29
CA THR A 131 -4.79 13.23 9.45
C THR A 131 -5.60 13.33 10.74
N GLY A 132 -4.93 13.32 11.89
CA GLY A 132 -5.56 13.38 13.20
C GLY A 132 -4.52 13.29 14.31
N ASP A 133 -4.99 13.30 15.54
CA ASP A 133 -4.15 12.95 16.68
C ASP A 133 -3.83 11.44 16.62
N VAL A 134 -2.69 11.04 17.19
CA VAL A 134 -2.22 9.64 17.12
C VAL A 134 -3.24 8.68 17.74
N GLU A 135 -3.93 9.11 18.80
CA GLU A 135 -4.98 8.36 19.47
C GLU A 135 -6.19 8.06 18.57
N ASP A 136 -6.45 8.90 17.57
CA ASP A 136 -7.52 8.72 16.59
C ASP A 136 -7.05 7.89 15.38
N LEU A 137 -5.77 8.00 15.00
CA LEU A 137 -5.18 7.29 13.86
C LEU A 137 -4.76 5.84 14.18
N GLU A 138 -4.26 5.57 15.39
CA GLU A 138 -3.80 4.23 15.79
C GLU A 138 -4.89 3.15 15.61
N PRO A 139 -6.15 3.35 16.02
CA PRO A 139 -7.22 2.39 15.76
C PRO A 139 -7.50 2.17 14.27
N VAL A 140 -7.29 3.19 13.43
CA VAL A 140 -7.46 3.09 11.96
C VAL A 140 -6.33 2.24 11.39
N TRP A 141 -5.08 2.56 11.71
CA TRP A 141 -3.92 1.78 11.26
C TRP A 141 -4.05 0.30 11.66
N MET A 142 -4.43 0.03 12.91
CA MET A 142 -4.67 -1.34 13.39
C MET A 142 -5.83 -2.05 12.67
N ASN A 143 -6.84 -1.33 12.19
CA ASN A 143 -7.96 -1.95 11.49
C ASN A 143 -7.60 -2.37 10.05
N PHE A 144 -6.65 -1.68 9.44
CA PHE A 144 -6.14 -1.96 8.10
C PHE A 144 -4.78 -2.70 8.13
N ASP A 145 -4.39 -3.23 9.30
CA ASP A 145 -3.09 -3.92 9.51
C ASP A 145 -1.87 -3.10 9.06
N VAL A 146 -1.95 -1.77 9.15
CA VAL A 146 -0.84 -0.85 8.92
C VAL A 146 0.01 -0.78 10.18
N GLY A 147 1.17 -1.44 10.16
CA GLY A 147 2.14 -1.37 11.24
C GLY A 147 2.98 -0.10 11.13
N LEU A 148 3.11 0.64 12.23
CA LEU A 148 4.16 1.66 12.36
C LEU A 148 5.32 1.08 13.16
N ALA A 149 6.49 1.02 12.55
CA ALA A 149 7.73 0.85 13.29
C ALA A 149 8.20 2.24 13.75
N THR A 150 7.88 2.61 14.99
CA THR A 150 8.48 3.78 15.62
C THR A 150 9.78 3.35 16.30
N TYR A 151 10.92 3.88 15.84
CA TYR A 151 12.21 3.68 16.51
C TYR A 151 12.45 4.85 17.44
N ASP A 152 12.36 4.61 18.75
CA ASP A 152 12.61 5.62 19.79
C ASP A 152 14.00 5.47 20.42
N THR A 153 14.80 4.50 19.97
CA THR A 153 16.13 4.23 20.47
C THR A 153 17.20 4.72 19.51
N ASP A 154 18.16 5.43 20.07
CA ASP A 154 19.41 5.88 19.46
C ASP A 154 20.49 5.57 20.53
N VAL A 155 21.08 4.37 20.43
CA VAL A 155 21.91 3.79 21.50
C VAL A 155 23.24 4.51 21.65
N ASP A 156 23.84 4.98 20.55
CA ASP A 156 25.11 5.71 20.56
C ASP A 156 24.93 7.23 20.58
N SER A 157 23.69 7.71 20.46
CA SER A 157 23.29 9.11 20.58
C SER A 157 23.96 10.00 19.52
N ASP A 158 24.18 9.45 18.33
CA ASP A 158 24.77 10.16 17.19
C ASP A 158 23.74 11.02 16.41
N GLY A 159 22.45 10.85 16.72
CA GLY A 159 21.33 11.55 16.10
C GLY A 159 20.57 10.73 15.06
N VAL A 160 20.91 9.46 14.86
CA VAL A 160 20.22 8.52 13.97
C VAL A 160 19.67 7.35 14.78
N ALA A 161 18.36 7.08 14.69
CA ALA A 161 17.74 5.99 15.45
C ALA A 161 18.24 4.61 15.00
N ASP A 162 18.39 3.66 15.94
CA ASP A 162 18.97 2.32 15.75
C ASP A 162 18.36 1.53 14.59
N GLY A 163 17.08 1.76 14.29
CA GLY A 163 16.38 1.13 13.16
C GLY A 163 16.93 1.51 11.79
N PHE A 164 17.60 2.66 11.71
CA PHE A 164 18.13 3.26 10.49
C PHE A 164 19.65 3.45 10.53
N ASP A 165 20.24 3.25 11.70
CA ASP A 165 21.67 3.39 11.90
C ASP A 165 22.43 2.20 11.31
N SER A 166 23.21 2.48 10.26
CA SER A 166 24.10 1.51 9.62
C SER A 166 25.43 1.36 10.36
N CYS A 167 25.68 2.23 11.34
CA CYS A 167 26.91 2.43 12.09
C CYS A 167 26.62 2.56 13.62
N PRO A 168 26.12 1.48 14.28
CA PRO A 168 25.57 1.46 15.66
C PRO A 168 26.57 1.71 16.82
N ASP A 169 27.77 2.19 16.50
CA ASP A 169 28.86 2.41 17.46
C ASP A 169 29.62 3.71 17.10
N THR A 170 28.92 4.72 16.58
CA THR A 170 29.52 6.00 16.21
C THR A 170 29.96 6.77 17.46
N PRO A 171 31.21 7.28 17.49
CA PRO A 171 31.71 8.01 18.65
C PRO A 171 30.89 9.28 18.96
N GLU A 172 30.55 9.45 20.24
CA GLU A 172 29.83 10.63 20.74
C GLU A 172 30.49 11.94 20.29
N GLY A 173 29.72 12.78 19.59
CA GLY A 173 30.15 14.09 19.09
C GLY A 173 30.84 14.07 17.73
N GLU A 174 30.92 12.92 17.06
CA GLU A 174 31.29 12.83 15.64
C GLU A 174 30.14 13.35 14.77
N GLU A 175 30.45 14.12 13.72
CA GLU A 175 29.42 14.49 12.75
C GLU A 175 29.12 13.30 11.84
N VAL A 176 27.86 12.88 11.82
CA VAL A 176 27.39 11.73 11.02
C VAL A 176 26.62 12.16 9.78
N ASP A 177 26.60 11.27 8.78
CA ASP A 177 25.68 11.34 7.66
C ASP A 177 24.29 10.80 8.05
N ASN A 178 23.37 10.73 7.08
CA ASN A 178 21.98 10.32 7.34
C ASN A 178 21.82 8.82 7.67
N ASN A 179 22.90 8.03 7.64
CA ASN A 179 22.91 6.61 7.98
C ASN A 179 23.62 6.34 9.31
N GLY A 180 23.92 7.38 10.11
CA GLY A 180 24.64 7.28 11.38
C GLY A 180 26.15 7.11 11.21
N CYS A 181 26.70 7.28 10.00
CA CYS A 181 28.10 7.01 9.75
C CYS A 181 28.97 8.28 9.77
N GLY A 182 30.09 8.24 10.47
CA GLY A 182 31.00 9.36 10.65
C GLY A 182 31.59 9.94 9.36
N LYS A 183 31.44 11.26 9.15
CA LYS A 183 31.88 11.95 7.92
C LYS A 183 33.40 11.95 7.71
N GLU A 184 34.19 11.86 8.78
CA GLU A 184 35.65 11.88 8.69
C GLU A 184 36.27 10.48 8.57
N THR A 185 35.55 9.43 8.99
CA THR A 185 36.00 8.04 8.96
C THR A 185 35.67 7.32 7.65
N GLN A 186 34.80 7.91 6.82
CA GLN A 186 34.54 7.45 5.45
C GLN A 186 35.70 7.84 4.50
N GLN A 187 36.53 6.86 4.11
CA GLN A 187 37.44 7.04 2.98
C GLN A 187 36.65 7.29 1.67
N PRO A 188 37.22 8.05 0.72
CA PRO A 188 36.45 8.61 -0.38
C PRO A 188 36.21 7.54 -1.44
N ASP A 189 34.97 7.05 -1.53
CA ASP A 189 34.46 6.54 -2.80
C ASP A 189 33.69 7.65 -3.50
N GLY A 190 34.11 7.93 -4.73
CA GLY A 190 33.83 9.18 -5.44
C GLY A 190 32.36 9.47 -5.69
N GLU A 191 32.07 10.77 -5.79
CA GLU A 191 30.87 11.39 -6.38
C GLU A 191 29.61 10.51 -6.39
N VAL A 192 28.95 10.43 -5.24
CA VAL A 192 27.49 10.31 -5.23
C VAL A 192 26.96 11.57 -4.56
N VAL A 193 26.52 12.53 -5.37
CA VAL A 193 25.73 13.65 -4.88
C VAL A 193 24.31 13.11 -4.64
N THR A 194 24.06 12.60 -3.45
CA THR A 194 22.69 12.48 -2.95
C THR A 194 22.32 13.78 -2.27
N ASN A 195 21.50 14.60 -2.94
CA ASN A 195 20.81 15.70 -2.27
C ASN A 195 19.74 15.09 -1.38
N HIS A 196 20.05 14.84 -0.11
CA HIS A 196 19.08 14.28 0.84
C HIS A 196 18.68 15.30 1.91
N HIS A 197 17.36 15.44 2.06
CA HIS A 197 16.65 16.38 2.91
C HIS A 197 17.00 16.17 4.40
N PRO A 198 16.97 17.23 5.23
CA PRO A 198 16.99 17.08 6.67
C PRO A 198 15.63 16.54 7.14
N LEU A 199 15.62 15.61 8.12
CA LEU A 199 14.70 15.53 9.29
C LEU A 199 14.55 14.10 9.85
N ASP A 200 15.39 13.76 10.84
CA ASP A 200 15.26 13.06 12.14
C ASP A 200 14.22 11.96 12.45
N TYR A 201 13.42 11.44 11.51
CA TYR A 201 12.73 10.16 11.71
C TYR A 201 12.14 9.61 10.41
N TRP A 202 12.27 8.31 10.23
CA TRP A 202 11.74 7.54 9.11
C TRP A 202 10.61 6.64 9.61
N VAL A 203 9.48 6.67 8.91
CA VAL A 203 8.35 5.78 9.18
C VAL A 203 8.46 4.61 8.20
N ASP A 204 8.74 3.41 8.70
CA ASP A 204 8.61 2.18 7.93
C ASP A 204 7.26 1.54 8.24
N HIS A 205 6.51 1.23 7.18
CA HIS A 205 5.18 0.66 7.25
C HIS A 205 4.98 -0.28 6.06
N THR A 206 4.39 -1.43 6.29
CA THR A 206 3.82 -2.23 5.20
C THR A 206 2.65 -1.45 4.62
N THR A 207 2.86 -0.78 3.48
CA THR A 207 1.80 -0.07 2.78
C THR A 207 1.26 -0.87 1.62
N GLY A 208 -0.07 -0.87 1.56
CA GLY A 208 -0.85 -1.32 0.43
C GLY A 208 -2.09 -0.45 0.31
N THR A 209 -2.76 -0.55 -0.83
CA THR A 209 -4.06 0.06 -1.08
C THR A 209 -5.14 -0.98 -0.84
N ILE A 210 -6.12 -0.65 0.01
CA ILE A 210 -7.26 -1.51 0.30
C ILE A 210 -8.49 -0.98 -0.42
N ILE A 211 -9.23 -1.86 -1.08
CA ILE A 211 -10.55 -1.56 -1.64
C ILE A 211 -11.62 -2.10 -0.69
N VAL A 212 -12.48 -1.20 -0.24
CA VAL A 212 -13.59 -1.43 0.68
C VAL A 212 -14.89 -1.41 -0.11
N ASP A 213 -15.77 -2.37 0.12
CA ASP A 213 -17.07 -2.44 -0.55
C ASP A 213 -18.11 -1.46 0.02
N LYS A 214 -19.29 -1.46 -0.62
CA LYS A 214 -20.45 -0.62 -0.26
C LYS A 214 -21.00 -0.91 1.15
N GLU A 215 -20.69 -2.08 1.71
CA GLU A 215 -21.11 -2.52 3.04
C GLU A 215 -20.06 -2.26 4.12
N MET A 216 -18.99 -1.53 3.78
CA MET A 216 -17.87 -1.21 4.68
C MET A 216 -17.02 -2.41 5.09
N ASN A 217 -16.83 -3.36 4.18
CA ASN A 217 -15.87 -4.44 4.38
C ASN A 217 -14.65 -4.26 3.47
N GLN A 218 -13.46 -4.49 4.00
CA GLN A 218 -12.23 -4.63 3.22
C GLN A 218 -12.35 -5.91 2.38
N ARG A 219 -12.12 -5.80 1.07
CA ARG A 219 -12.34 -6.88 0.10
C ARG A 219 -11.10 -7.23 -0.71
N VAL A 220 -10.30 -6.23 -1.06
CA VAL A 220 -9.14 -6.44 -1.93
C VAL A 220 -7.96 -5.66 -1.39
N TRP A 221 -6.82 -6.32 -1.29
CA TRP A 221 -5.55 -5.69 -0.95
C TRP A 221 -4.63 -5.64 -2.17
N TRP A 222 -4.00 -4.50 -2.40
CA TRP A 222 -3.00 -4.29 -3.43
C TRP A 222 -1.71 -3.80 -2.78
N GLY A 223 -0.61 -4.56 -2.95
CA GLY A 223 0.71 -4.11 -2.53
C GLY A 223 1.22 -2.95 -3.38
N ASP A 224 1.89 -1.99 -2.76
CA ASP A 224 2.30 -0.76 -3.45
C ASP A 224 3.29 -0.99 -4.61
N THR A 225 4.10 -2.05 -4.55
CA THR A 225 5.11 -2.39 -5.58
C THR A 225 4.56 -3.18 -6.76
N ASP A 226 3.43 -3.85 -6.59
CA ASP A 226 2.83 -4.74 -7.59
C ASP A 226 1.68 -4.08 -8.35
N TRP A 227 1.62 -2.74 -8.27
CA TRP A 227 0.44 -1.98 -8.64
C TRP A 227 0.31 -1.75 -10.15
N ASN A 228 -0.71 -2.39 -10.75
CA ASN A 228 -1.16 -2.09 -12.11
C ASN A 228 -2.47 -1.29 -12.03
N PRO A 229 -2.46 0.02 -12.35
CA PRO A 229 -3.62 0.87 -12.10
C PRO A 229 -4.86 0.50 -12.93
N GLU A 230 -4.69 -0.10 -14.11
CA GLU A 230 -5.82 -0.60 -14.90
C GLU A 230 -6.48 -1.83 -14.26
N LEU A 231 -5.71 -2.76 -13.70
CA LEU A 231 -6.28 -3.94 -13.02
C LEU A 231 -6.95 -3.56 -11.69
N VAL A 232 -6.39 -2.58 -10.99
CA VAL A 232 -7.00 -2.04 -9.76
C VAL A 232 -8.33 -1.38 -10.09
N LEU A 233 -8.40 -0.65 -11.22
CA LEU A 233 -9.64 -0.10 -11.71
C LEU A 233 -10.68 -1.19 -12.02
N GLU A 234 -10.27 -2.32 -12.60
CA GLU A 234 -11.16 -3.47 -12.85
C GLU A 234 -11.72 -4.07 -11.55
N ASP A 235 -10.90 -4.21 -10.50
CA ASP A 235 -11.36 -4.66 -9.18
C ASP A 235 -12.35 -3.68 -8.54
N ILE A 236 -12.06 -2.37 -8.61
CA ILE A 236 -12.94 -1.30 -8.14
C ILE A 236 -14.30 -1.40 -8.84
N LEU A 237 -14.30 -1.50 -10.17
CA LEU A 237 -15.53 -1.56 -10.97
C LEU A 237 -16.32 -2.85 -10.70
N SER A 238 -15.64 -3.96 -10.45
CA SER A 238 -16.29 -5.22 -10.06
C SER A 238 -17.09 -5.05 -8.76
N LEU A 239 -16.50 -4.43 -7.73
CA LEU A 239 -17.20 -4.12 -6.47
C LEU A 239 -18.32 -3.09 -6.63
N VAL A 240 -18.23 -2.19 -7.61
CA VAL A 240 -19.32 -1.25 -7.93
C VAL A 240 -20.52 -1.99 -8.55
N GLU A 241 -20.26 -3.02 -9.35
CA GLU A 241 -21.28 -3.83 -10.04
C GLU A 241 -21.91 -4.92 -9.16
N GLU A 242 -21.25 -5.35 -8.08
CA GLU A 242 -21.85 -6.23 -7.07
C GLU A 242 -23.18 -5.62 -6.55
N GLU A 243 -24.21 -6.44 -6.32
CA GLU A 243 -25.52 -5.97 -5.85
C GLU A 243 -25.53 -5.72 -4.33
#